data_AF-A0A1G5TCJ5-F1
#
_entry.id   AF-A0A1G5TCJ5-F1
#
_cell.length_a   1.000
_cell.length_b   1.000
_cell.length_c   1.000
_cell.angle_alpha   90.00
_cell.angle_beta   90.00
_cell.angle_gamma   90.00
#
_symmetry.space_group_name_H-M   'P 1'
#
loop_
_entity.id
_entity.type
_entity.pdbx_description
1 polymer ?
#
loop_
_entity_poly.entity_id
_entity_poly.type
_entity_poly.pdbx_seq_one_letter_code
_entity_poly.pdbx_strand_id
1 'polypeptide(L)'
;MAESDTVAGHTYSPAMDARTHEQTYRGFVRFVEIATGVVICWVLALAIGGIREAWMLAIVGVIVSGAAGAVGALAPAVGWKGPLVVAILLILYLFFA
;
A
#
# COMPACT_ATOMS: atom_id res chain seq x y z
N MET A 1 -9.92 -20.34 -7.26
CA MET A 1 -9.10 -20.53 -8.47
C MET A 1 -9.93 -21.36 -9.42
N ALA A 2 -10.02 -20.97 -10.70
CA ALA A 2 -10.67 -21.82 -11.69
C ALA A 2 -9.81 -23.09 -11.83
N GLU A 3 -10.41 -24.24 -11.54
CA GLU A 3 -9.81 -25.55 -11.71
C GLU A 3 -9.52 -25.75 -13.20
N SER A 4 -8.24 -25.87 -13.57
CA SER A 4 -7.81 -25.99 -14.96
C SER A 4 -7.46 -27.43 -15.32
N ASP A 5 -8.31 -28.39 -14.91
CA ASP A 5 -8.12 -29.81 -15.21
C ASP A 5 -8.66 -30.22 -16.59
N THR A 6 -9.05 -29.29 -17.47
CA THR A 6 -9.77 -29.61 -18.72
C THR A 6 -9.19 -29.03 -20.01
N VAL A 7 -7.92 -28.62 -20.06
CA VAL A 7 -7.24 -28.38 -21.35
C VAL A 7 -6.04 -29.32 -21.48
N ALA A 8 -6.35 -30.56 -21.85
CA ALA A 8 -5.37 -31.54 -22.29
C ALA A 8 -4.55 -30.97 -23.47
N GLY A 9 -3.28 -30.66 -23.24
CA GLY A 9 -2.28 -30.51 -24.32
C GLY A 9 -1.47 -29.21 -24.36
N HIS A 10 -1.79 -28.18 -23.57
CA HIS A 10 -0.98 -26.96 -23.48
C HIS A 10 -0.29 -26.86 -22.12
N THR A 11 0.75 -27.66 -21.94
CA THR A 11 1.72 -27.42 -20.87
C THR A 11 2.43 -26.10 -21.18
N TYR A 12 2.26 -25.10 -20.32
CA TYR A 12 3.05 -23.87 -20.39
C TYR A 12 4.55 -24.25 -20.50
N SER A 13 5.17 -23.87 -21.62
CA SER A 13 6.59 -24.09 -21.92
C SER A 13 7.25 -22.72 -22.08
N PRO A 14 8.29 -22.38 -21.28
CA PRO A 14 9.00 -23.23 -20.32
C PRO A 14 8.09 -23.61 -19.16
N ALA A 15 8.38 -24.74 -18.50
CA ALA A 15 7.68 -25.17 -17.29
C ALA A 15 7.63 -24.00 -16.30
N MET A 16 6.51 -23.30 -16.27
CA MET A 16 6.33 -22.12 -15.45
C MET A 16 6.48 -22.56 -14.00
N ASP A 17 7.52 -22.07 -13.32
CA ASP A 17 7.62 -22.26 -11.89
C ASP A 17 6.48 -21.49 -11.21
N ALA A 18 5.36 -22.18 -11.02
CA ALA A 18 4.15 -21.65 -10.43
C ALA A 18 4.42 -21.11 -9.02
N ARG A 19 5.39 -21.68 -8.29
CA ARG A 19 5.73 -21.21 -6.93
C ARG A 19 6.36 -19.83 -6.97
N THR A 20 7.30 -19.60 -7.88
CA THR A 20 7.93 -18.27 -8.04
C THR A 20 6.91 -17.23 -8.53
N HIS A 21 5.97 -17.61 -9.39
CA HIS A 21 4.87 -16.72 -9.79
C HIS A 21 3.96 -16.34 -8.61
N GLU A 22 3.52 -17.31 -7.82
CA GLU A 22 2.66 -17.04 -6.68
C GLU A 22 3.36 -16.18 -5.61
N GLN A 23 4.64 -16.40 -5.38
CA GLN A 23 5.44 -15.58 -4.46
C GLN A 23 5.51 -14.12 -4.92
N THR A 24 5.80 -13.91 -6.21
CA THR A 24 5.86 -12.57 -6.81
C THR A 24 4.50 -11.90 -6.77
N TYR A 25 3.43 -12.62 -7.10
CA TYR A 25 2.06 -12.10 -7.06
C TYR A 25 1.66 -11.67 -5.64
N ARG A 26 1.93 -12.50 -4.62
CA ARG A 26 1.66 -12.15 -3.22
C ARG A 26 2.45 -10.91 -2.79
N GLY A 27 3.72 -10.81 -3.19
CA GLY A 27 4.55 -9.63 -2.95
C GLY A 27 3.98 -8.37 -3.62
N PHE A 28 3.56 -8.47 -4.87
CA PHE A 28 2.96 -7.38 -5.64
C PHE A 28 1.65 -6.90 -5.01
N VAL A 29 0.72 -7.81 -4.69
CA VAL A 29 -0.55 -7.45 -4.06
C VAL A 29 -0.33 -6.72 -2.75
N ARG A 30 0.60 -7.20 -1.92
CA ARG A 30 0.95 -6.54 -0.66
C ARG A 30 1.61 -5.18 -0.87
N PHE A 31 2.49 -5.04 -1.86
CA PHE A 31 3.08 -3.75 -2.21
C PHE A 31 2.00 -2.75 -2.62
N VAL A 32 1.07 -3.14 -3.48
CA VAL A 32 -0.04 -2.28 -3.93
C VAL A 32 -0.93 -1.88 -2.76
N GLU A 33 -1.30 -2.82 -1.89
CA GLU A 33 -2.12 -2.55 -0.69
C GLU A 33 -1.49 -1.47 0.19
N ILE A 34 -0.19 -1.57 0.46
CA ILE A 34 0.55 -0.59 1.28
C ILE A 34 0.69 0.73 0.53
N ALA A 35 1.09 0.70 -0.75
CA ALA A 35 1.32 1.88 -1.58
C ALA A 35 0.04 2.72 -1.74
N THR A 36 -1.11 2.08 -1.95
CA THR A 36 -2.41 2.76 -1.98
C THR A 36 -2.68 3.50 -0.68
N GLY A 37 -2.39 2.88 0.47
CA GLY A 37 -2.51 3.55 1.77
C GLY A 37 -1.62 4.79 1.91
N VAL A 38 -0.37 4.71 1.42
CA VAL A 38 0.57 5.86 1.42
C VAL A 38 0.06 6.98 0.53
N VAL A 39 -0.42 6.66 -0.68
CA VAL A 39 -0.96 7.67 -1.61
C VAL A 39 -2.18 8.37 -1.02
N ILE A 40 -3.06 7.65 -0.32
CA ILE A 40 -4.19 8.26 0.41
C ILE A 40 -3.67 9.28 1.44
N CYS A 41 -2.63 8.94 2.20
CA CYS A 41 -2.02 9.87 3.15
C CYS A 41 -1.45 11.11 2.46
N TRP A 42 -0.87 10.99 1.26
CA TRP A 42 -0.35 12.13 0.51
C TRP A 42 -1.47 13.05 0.03
N VAL A 43 -2.58 12.50 -0.46
CA VAL A 43 -3.77 13.28 -0.82
C VAL A 43 -4.33 14.01 0.39
N LEU A 44 -4.41 13.34 1.55
CA LEU A 44 -4.84 13.96 2.81
C LEU A 44 -3.88 15.08 3.27
N ALA A 45 -2.57 14.86 3.14
CA ALA A 45 -1.57 15.87 3.47
C ALA A 45 -1.72 17.11 2.57
N LEU A 46 -1.93 16.93 1.26
CA LEU A 46 -2.21 18.04 0.34
C LEU A 46 -3.52 18.76 0.70
N ALA A 47 -4.56 18.02 1.09
CA ALA A 47 -5.81 18.60 1.56
C ALA A 47 -5.61 19.45 2.82
N ILE A 48 -4.80 18.98 3.78
CA ILE A 48 -4.43 19.76 4.97
C ILE A 48 -3.66 21.02 4.58
N GLY A 49 -2.67 20.90 3.69
CA GLY A 49 -1.91 22.04 3.18
C GLY A 49 -2.81 23.09 2.53
N GLY A 50 -3.74 22.69 1.66
CA GLY A 50 -4.61 23.62 0.94
C GLY A 50 -5.80 24.17 1.75
N ILE A 51 -6.40 23.38 2.65
CA ILE A 51 -7.59 23.79 3.41
C ILE A 51 -7.20 24.50 4.70
N ARG A 52 -6.16 24.03 5.39
CA ARG A 52 -5.71 24.56 6.69
C ARG A 52 -4.49 25.48 6.57
N GLU A 53 -3.96 25.70 5.37
CA GLU A 53 -2.70 26.42 5.12
C GLU A 53 -1.50 25.86 5.91
N ALA A 54 -1.60 24.61 6.37
CA ALA A 54 -0.64 23.96 7.26
C ALA A 54 0.45 23.20 6.47
N TRP A 55 1.13 23.91 5.56
CA TRP A 55 2.07 23.31 4.60
C TRP A 55 3.24 22.56 5.25
N MET A 56 3.76 23.02 6.40
CA MET A 56 4.81 22.30 7.11
C MET A 56 4.32 20.94 7.63
N LEU A 57 3.09 20.89 8.16
CA LEU A 57 2.48 19.62 8.61
C LEU A 57 2.21 18.69 7.42
N ALA A 58 1.79 19.23 6.28
CA ALA A 58 1.59 18.46 5.06
C ALA A 58 2.89 17.75 4.62
N ILE A 59 4.03 18.45 4.61
CA ILE A 59 5.34 17.86 4.28
C ILE A 59 5.68 16.74 5.26
N VAL A 60 5.49 16.97 6.56
CA VAL A 60 5.70 15.95 7.60
C VAL A 60 4.80 14.73 7.36
N GLY A 61 3.52 14.95 7.00
CA GLY A 61 2.57 13.89 6.69
C GLY A 61 3.01 13.00 5.53
N VAL A 62 3.58 13.59 4.47
CA VAL A 62 4.14 12.85 3.32
C VAL A 62 5.33 11.98 3.75
N ILE A 63 6.26 12.55 4.52
CA ILE A 63 7.45 11.83 4.98
C ILE A 63 7.07 10.69 5.93
N VAL A 64 6.21 10.96 6.91
CA VAL A 64 5.77 9.99 7.92
C VAL A 64 4.98 8.84 7.28
N SER A 65 4.08 9.15 6.33
CA SER A 65 3.35 8.10 5.60
C SER A 65 4.27 7.24 4.73
N GLY A 66 5.28 7.83 4.07
CA GLY A 66 6.31 7.09 3.34
C GLY A 66 7.10 6.15 4.25
N ALA A 67 7.55 6.64 5.41
CA ALA A 67 8.24 5.83 6.42
C ALA A 67 7.34 4.69 6.96
N ALA A 68 6.07 4.99 7.25
CA ALA A 68 5.10 4.00 7.70
C ALA A 68 4.83 2.91 6.65
N GLY A 69 4.77 3.29 5.37
CA GLY A 69 4.69 2.35 4.25
C GLY A 69 5.93 1.46 4.13
N ALA A 70 7.13 2.04 4.26
CA ALA A 70 8.38 1.27 4.25
C ALA A 70 8.45 0.27 5.41
N VAL A 71 8.07 0.69 6.62
CA VAL A 71 7.97 -0.21 7.79
C VAL A 71 6.93 -1.30 7.54
N GLY A 72 5.77 -0.97 6.97
CA GLY A 72 4.74 -1.95 6.60
C GLY A 72 5.20 -2.97 5.56
N ALA A 73 6.09 -2.56 4.65
CA ALA A 73 6.68 -3.45 3.65
C ALA A 73 7.71 -4.40 4.28
N LEU A 74 8.59 -3.88 5.14
CA LEU A 74 9.66 -4.65 5.78
C LEU A 74 9.16 -5.55 6.93
N ALA A 75 8.08 -5.17 7.62
CA ALA A 75 7.51 -5.91 8.74
C ALA A 75 6.13 -6.51 8.39
N PRO A 76 6.04 -7.83 8.08
CA PRO A 76 4.77 -8.52 7.77
C PRO A 76 3.68 -8.37 8.82
N ALA A 77 4.05 -8.26 10.10
CA ALA A 77 3.09 -8.07 11.19
C ALA A 77 2.38 -6.71 11.14
N VAL A 78 3.03 -5.69 10.55
CA VAL A 78 2.47 -4.34 10.41
C VAL A 78 1.64 -4.23 9.14
N GLY A 79 2.24 -4.55 7.99
CA GLY A 79 1.56 -4.50 6.70
C GLY A 79 0.87 -3.15 6.43
N TRP A 80 -0.37 -3.19 5.98
CA TRP A 80 -1.21 -2.03 5.66
C TRP A 80 -1.59 -1.17 6.88
N LYS A 81 -1.42 -1.68 8.11
CA LYS A 81 -1.77 -0.95 9.34
C LYS A 81 -0.89 0.28 9.55
N GLY A 82 0.35 0.27 9.04
CA GLY A 82 1.26 1.41 9.14
C GLY A 82 0.68 2.67 8.51
N PRO A 83 0.45 2.69 7.19
CA PRO A 83 -0.21 3.81 6.51
C PRO A 83 -1.60 4.13 7.07
N LEU A 84 -2.37 3.13 7.52
CA LEU A 84 -3.70 3.35 8.09
C LEU A 84 -3.67 4.27 9.32
N VAL A 85 -2.75 4.02 10.25
CA VAL A 85 -2.63 4.85 11.47
C VAL A 85 -2.33 6.30 11.09
N VAL A 86 -1.43 6.53 10.12
CA VAL A 86 -1.12 7.87 9.63
C VAL A 86 -2.34 8.52 8.98
N ALA A 87 -3.08 7.78 8.15
CA ALA A 87 -4.29 8.28 7.52
C ALA A 87 -5.34 8.72 8.55
N ILE A 88 -5.55 7.95 9.61
CA ILE A 88 -6.48 8.30 10.71
C ILE A 88 -6.05 9.60 11.38
N LEU A 89 -4.77 9.76 11.70
CA LEU A 89 -4.26 10.98 12.34
C LEU A 89 -4.43 12.20 11.43
N LEU A 90 -4.17 12.07 10.13
CA LEU A 90 -4.37 13.16 9.16
C LEU A 90 -5.86 13.51 9.00
N ILE A 91 -6.75 12.52 8.97
CA ILE A 91 -8.21 12.75 8.95
C ILE A 91 -8.64 13.49 10.21
N LEU A 92 -8.21 13.05 11.39
CA LEU A 92 -8.54 13.71 12.65
C LEU A 92 -8.07 15.16 12.65
N TYR A 93 -6.84 15.42 12.19
CA TYR A 93 -6.34 16.80 12.06
C TYR A 93 -7.20 17.62 11.08
N LEU A 94 -7.49 17.06 9.91
CA LEU A 94 -8.24 17.76 8.86
C LEU A 94 -9.63 18.23 9.35
N PHE A 95 -10.32 17.42 10.14
CA PHE A 95 -11.69 17.72 10.58
C PHE A 95 -11.80 18.39 11.96
N PHE A 96 -10.82 18.21 12.86
CA PHE A 96 -10.94 18.65 14.26
C PHE A 96 -9.86 19.62 14.76
N ALA A 97 -8.78 19.84 14.01
CA ALA A 97 -7.91 21.00 14.28
C ALA A 97 -8.56 22.30 13.80
#